data_AF-A0A2D9EWA7-F1
#
_entry.id   AF-A0A2D9EWA7-F1
#
_cell.length_a   1.000
_cell.length_b   1.000
_cell.length_c   1.000
_cell.angle_alpha   90.00
_cell.angle_beta   90.00
_cell.angle_gamma   90.00
#
_symmetry.space_group_name_H-M   'P 1'
#
loop_
_entity.id
_entity.type
_entity.pdbx_description
1 polymer ?
#
loop_
_entity_poly.entity_id
_entity_poly.type
_entity_poly.pdbx_seq_one_letter_code
_entity_poly.pdbx_strand_id
1 'polypeptide(L)'
;MLLDTNILIDALKDDLLRELSPDSLVSFDWTMQRAFHWKLRSLAKEDRVLLNIPRAAMGEFMNRVKSPDIVLDLFENVYIERSSWDEIVSEKFLQERVSSIISIFNNWDGDNLESVSNEIDLEVFLTNHREIFRVVDQHKREHKEDIPARTEIGGESIYPEKGDCDIMKSAAIIADSFSVGVGSVVVATRDSDFKLVSRALEEEFGFGVIGDLQQLNKLAYLDS
;
A
#
# COMPACT_ATOMS: atom_id res chain seq x y z
N MET A 1 9.85 5.42 -2.26
CA MET A 1 8.58 4.73 -2.57
C MET A 1 7.79 4.60 -1.29
N LEU A 2 6.55 5.09 -1.30
CA LEU A 2 5.61 4.98 -0.19
C LEU A 2 4.76 3.71 -0.39
N LEU A 3 4.53 2.94 0.66
CA LEU A 3 3.81 1.66 0.60
C LEU A 3 2.44 1.75 1.25
N ASP A 4 1.42 1.35 0.52
CA ASP A 4 0.05 1.26 1.01
C ASP A 4 -0.18 -0.04 1.81
N THR A 5 -1.20 -0.04 2.68
CA THR A 5 -1.59 -1.15 3.55
C THR A 5 -1.80 -2.44 2.78
N ASN A 6 -2.43 -2.38 1.60
CA ASN A 6 -2.68 -3.57 0.78
C ASN A 6 -1.39 -4.29 0.33
N ILE A 7 -0.28 -3.57 0.13
CA ILE A 7 1.01 -4.17 -0.22
C ILE A 7 1.60 -4.88 1.00
N LEU A 8 1.49 -4.27 2.18
CA LEU A 8 2.00 -4.83 3.43
C LEU A 8 1.24 -6.10 3.85
N ILE A 9 -0.08 -6.08 3.70
CA ILE A 9 -0.93 -7.25 3.98
C ILE A 9 -0.58 -8.41 3.05
N ASP A 10 -0.41 -8.16 1.75
CA ASP A 10 0.00 -9.23 0.81
C ASP A 10 1.37 -9.81 1.16
N ALA A 11 2.32 -8.95 1.55
CA ALA A 11 3.65 -9.41 1.96
C ALA A 11 3.62 -10.25 3.24
N LEU A 12 2.80 -9.87 4.23
CA LEU A 12 2.60 -10.65 5.45
C LEU A 12 1.92 -11.99 5.15
N LYS A 13 0.86 -11.97 4.33
CA LYS A 13 0.15 -13.20 3.96
C LYS A 13 1.07 -14.18 3.23
N ASP A 14 1.97 -13.71 2.37
CA ASP A 14 2.96 -14.58 1.72
C ASP A 14 3.99 -15.14 2.69
N ASP A 15 4.46 -14.34 3.65
CA ASP A 15 5.38 -14.81 4.69
C ASP A 15 4.73 -15.93 5.51
N LEU A 16 3.47 -15.75 5.93
CA LEU A 16 2.72 -16.74 6.73
C LEU A 16 2.39 -18.01 5.94
N LEU A 17 1.98 -17.90 4.66
CA LEU A 17 1.65 -19.08 3.86
C LEU A 17 2.85 -20.00 3.63
N ARG A 18 4.07 -19.45 3.51
CA ARG A 18 5.28 -20.29 3.39
C ARG A 18 5.54 -21.14 4.62
N GLU A 19 5.14 -20.65 5.78
CA GLU A 19 5.30 -21.35 7.06
C GLU A 19 4.20 -22.39 7.24
N LEU A 20 2.98 -22.09 6.80
CA LEU A 20 1.80 -22.97 6.89
C LEU A 20 1.80 -24.10 5.84
N SER A 21 2.36 -23.86 4.66
CA SER A 21 2.30 -24.83 3.56
C SER A 21 3.46 -24.63 2.58
N PRO A 22 4.63 -25.25 2.84
CA PRO A 22 5.79 -25.20 1.95
C PRO A 22 5.50 -25.75 0.54
N ASP A 23 4.52 -26.67 0.42
CA ASP A 23 4.23 -27.45 -0.79
C ASP A 23 2.87 -27.10 -1.45
N SER A 24 2.13 -26.09 -0.98
CA SER A 24 0.79 -25.82 -1.53
C SER A 24 0.85 -25.24 -2.96
N LEU A 25 -0.04 -25.76 -3.82
CA LEU A 25 -0.27 -25.23 -5.17
C LEU A 25 -0.93 -23.86 -5.07
N VAL A 26 -0.09 -22.84 -5.14
CA VAL A 26 -0.45 -21.43 -5.11
C VAL A 26 -1.19 -21.03 -6.40
N SER A 27 -2.28 -20.26 -6.28
CA SER A 27 -3.02 -19.73 -7.44
C SER A 27 -2.18 -18.76 -8.29
N PHE A 28 -2.54 -18.58 -9.57
CA PHE A 28 -1.80 -17.68 -10.47
C PHE A 28 -1.78 -16.22 -9.98
N ASP A 29 -2.92 -15.71 -9.49
CA ASP A 29 -3.03 -14.35 -8.95
C ASP A 29 -2.13 -14.15 -7.73
N TRP A 30 -2.06 -15.15 -6.84
CA TRP A 30 -1.13 -15.15 -5.71
C TRP A 30 0.32 -15.12 -6.17
N THR A 31 0.66 -15.84 -7.25
CA THR A 31 2.01 -15.85 -7.81
C THR A 31 2.45 -14.46 -8.30
N MET A 32 1.53 -13.67 -8.86
CA MET A 32 1.82 -12.29 -9.30
C MET A 32 1.95 -11.31 -8.13
N GLN A 33 1.03 -11.36 -7.15
CA GLN A 33 1.13 -10.55 -5.92
C GLN A 33 2.42 -10.84 -5.16
N ARG A 34 2.80 -12.12 -5.13
CA ARG A 34 4.06 -12.62 -4.59
C ARG A 34 5.28 -12.04 -5.29
N ALA A 35 5.30 -12.11 -6.62
CA ALA A 35 6.41 -11.60 -7.41
C ALA A 35 6.63 -10.09 -7.21
N PHE A 36 5.55 -9.31 -7.02
CA PHE A 36 5.65 -7.87 -6.77
C PHE A 36 6.43 -7.56 -5.49
N HIS A 37 5.97 -8.03 -4.33
CA HIS A 37 6.61 -7.67 -3.06
C HIS A 37 7.98 -8.35 -2.89
N TRP A 38 8.24 -9.49 -3.54
CA TRP A 38 9.58 -10.09 -3.60
C TRP A 38 10.55 -9.21 -4.38
N LYS A 39 10.13 -8.70 -5.54
CA LYS A 39 10.96 -7.79 -6.32
C LYS A 39 11.24 -6.52 -5.53
N LEU A 40 10.22 -5.98 -4.86
CA LEU A 40 10.32 -4.81 -4.00
C LEU A 40 11.33 -5.03 -2.85
N ARG A 41 11.26 -6.19 -2.17
CA ARG A 41 12.26 -6.63 -1.18
C ARG A 41 13.67 -6.77 -1.77
N SER A 42 13.81 -7.31 -2.99
CA SER A 42 15.13 -7.45 -3.66
C SER A 42 15.73 -6.09 -3.95
N LEU A 43 14.95 -5.17 -4.54
CA LEU A 43 15.40 -3.83 -4.88
C LEU A 43 15.82 -3.04 -3.63
N ALA A 44 15.09 -3.19 -2.53
CA ALA A 44 15.45 -2.55 -1.26
C ALA A 44 16.75 -3.10 -0.67
N LYS A 45 16.99 -4.42 -0.79
CA LYS A 45 18.26 -5.04 -0.37
C LYS A 45 19.45 -4.67 -1.27
N GLU A 46 19.18 -4.33 -2.52
CA GLU A 46 20.17 -3.84 -3.49
C GLU A 46 20.41 -2.32 -3.38
N ASP A 47 19.81 -1.65 -2.38
CA ASP A 47 19.83 -0.17 -2.20
C ASP A 47 19.34 0.60 -3.44
N ARG A 48 18.51 -0.03 -4.28
CA ARG A 48 17.95 0.56 -5.51
C ARG A 48 16.66 1.32 -5.27
N VAL A 49 15.98 1.06 -4.16
CA VAL A 49 14.76 1.78 -3.76
C VAL A 49 14.79 2.08 -2.28
N LEU A 50 14.42 3.32 -1.94
CA LEU A 50 14.11 3.73 -0.58
C LEU A 50 12.62 3.48 -0.33
N LEU A 51 12.30 2.79 0.76
CA LEU A 51 10.96 2.38 1.13
C LEU A 51 10.53 3.04 2.43
N ASN A 52 9.32 3.58 2.41
CA ASN A 52 8.67 4.17 3.56
C ASN A 52 7.24 3.67 3.68
N ILE A 53 6.81 3.42 4.91
CA ILE A 53 5.41 3.15 5.22
C ILE A 53 4.82 4.45 5.77
N PRO A 54 3.90 5.12 5.05
CA PRO A 54 3.24 6.31 5.55
C PRO A 54 2.50 6.01 6.87
N ARG A 55 2.38 7.02 7.74
CA ARG A 55 1.73 6.85 9.06
C ARG A 55 0.31 6.30 8.95
N ALA A 56 -0.46 6.75 7.96
CA ALA A 56 -1.80 6.24 7.69
C ALA A 56 -1.80 4.73 7.37
N ALA A 57 -0.93 4.30 6.46
CA ALA A 57 -0.76 2.90 6.09
C ALA A 57 -0.23 2.04 7.26
N MET A 58 0.70 2.58 8.05
CA MET A 58 1.22 1.91 9.26
C MET A 58 0.10 1.66 10.28
N GLY A 59 -0.70 2.68 10.57
CA GLY A 59 -1.80 2.58 11.53
C GLY A 59 -2.85 1.56 11.08
N GLU A 60 -3.24 1.59 9.81
CA GLU A 60 -4.19 0.63 9.24
C GLU A 60 -3.62 -0.80 9.23
N PHE A 61 -2.35 -0.96 8.83
CA PHE A 61 -1.66 -2.24 8.87
C PHE A 61 -1.66 -2.84 10.28
N MET A 62 -1.22 -2.07 11.28
CA MET A 62 -1.19 -2.52 12.68
C MET A 62 -2.57 -2.91 13.20
N ASN A 63 -3.63 -2.19 12.80
CA ASN A 63 -5.00 -2.53 13.16
C ASN A 63 -5.46 -3.85 12.53
N ARG A 64 -5.07 -4.13 11.29
CA ARG A 64 -5.41 -5.38 10.58
C ARG A 64 -4.57 -6.58 11.02
N VAL A 65 -3.46 -6.37 11.73
CA VAL A 65 -2.56 -7.46 12.18
C VAL A 65 -2.50 -7.63 13.71
N LYS A 66 -3.46 -7.03 14.42
CA LYS A 66 -3.46 -6.99 15.89
C LYS A 66 -3.67 -8.34 16.59
N SER A 67 -4.22 -9.35 15.90
CA SER A 67 -4.36 -10.71 16.45
C SER A 67 -4.37 -11.78 15.35
N PRO A 68 -3.96 -13.02 15.66
CA PRO A 68 -4.01 -14.12 14.70
C PRO A 68 -5.40 -14.36 14.10
N ASP A 69 -6.48 -14.21 14.88
CA ASP A 69 -7.85 -14.37 14.37
C ASP A 69 -8.17 -13.40 13.24
N ILE A 70 -7.81 -12.13 13.43
CA ILE A 70 -8.10 -11.08 12.45
C ILE A 70 -7.24 -11.26 11.21
N VAL A 71 -5.99 -11.72 11.38
CA VAL A 71 -5.12 -12.01 10.24
C VAL A 71 -5.62 -13.21 9.45
N LEU A 72 -6.17 -14.23 10.12
CA LEU A 72 -6.78 -15.37 9.44
C LEU A 72 -7.94 -14.93 8.55
N ASP A 73 -8.77 -13.99 9.01
CA ASP A 73 -9.89 -13.45 8.22
C ASP A 73 -9.41 -12.77 6.92
N LEU A 74 -8.15 -12.31 6.84
CA LEU A 74 -7.59 -11.73 5.61
C LEU A 74 -7.36 -12.78 4.49
N PHE A 75 -7.50 -14.07 4.79
CA PHE A 75 -7.33 -15.18 3.85
C PHE A 75 -8.66 -15.67 3.24
N GLU A 76 -9.65 -14.79 3.06
CA GLU A 76 -11.02 -15.13 2.59
C GLU A 76 -11.09 -16.07 1.35
N ASN A 77 -10.07 -16.05 0.49
CA ASN A 77 -10.02 -16.85 -0.75
C ASN A 77 -8.99 -18.00 -0.70
N VAL A 78 -8.45 -18.33 0.48
CA VAL A 78 -7.46 -19.39 0.67
C VAL A 78 -7.92 -20.31 1.79
N TYR A 79 -8.07 -21.60 1.47
CA TYR A 79 -8.39 -22.58 2.51
C TYR A 79 -7.17 -22.79 3.42
N ILE A 80 -7.32 -22.43 4.69
CA ILE A 80 -6.34 -22.68 5.75
C ILE A 80 -7.01 -23.53 6.83
N GLU A 81 -6.42 -24.67 7.16
CA GLU A 81 -6.92 -25.51 8.23
C GLU A 81 -6.69 -24.83 9.58
N ARG A 82 -7.77 -24.65 10.36
CA ARG A 82 -7.74 -23.89 11.63
C ARG A 82 -6.77 -24.50 12.66
N SER A 83 -6.70 -25.82 12.75
CA SER A 83 -5.76 -26.55 13.61
C SER A 83 -4.30 -26.21 13.27
N SER A 84 -3.94 -26.26 11.98
CA SER A 84 -2.61 -25.90 11.48
C SER A 84 -2.28 -24.43 11.75
N TRP A 85 -3.27 -23.54 11.58
CA TRP A 85 -3.11 -22.12 11.90
C TRP A 85 -2.81 -21.89 13.38
N ASP A 86 -3.63 -22.44 14.28
CA ASP A 86 -3.49 -22.23 15.72
C ASP A 86 -2.20 -22.89 16.28
N GLU A 87 -1.68 -23.94 15.63
CA GLU A 87 -0.40 -24.58 15.96
C GLU A 87 0.82 -23.70 15.60
N ILE A 88 0.78 -23.05 14.43
CA ILE A 88 1.92 -22.32 13.87
C ILE A 88 1.88 -20.83 14.22
N VAL A 89 0.73 -20.18 14.03
CA VAL A 89 0.57 -18.72 14.11
C VAL A 89 0.14 -18.30 15.50
N SER A 90 1.06 -18.43 16.46
CA SER A 90 0.91 -17.82 17.79
C SER A 90 0.98 -16.28 17.71
N GLU A 91 0.46 -15.58 18.72
CA GLU A 91 0.56 -14.12 18.81
C GLU A 91 2.02 -13.63 18.75
N LYS A 92 2.92 -14.32 19.47
CA LYS A 92 4.35 -14.03 19.44
C LYS A 92 4.94 -14.20 18.04
N PHE A 93 4.63 -15.32 17.39
CA PHE A 93 5.11 -15.60 16.03
C PHE A 93 4.63 -14.53 15.04
N LEU A 94 3.34 -14.17 15.12
CA LEU A 94 2.77 -13.12 14.28
C LEU A 94 3.49 -11.78 14.50
N GLN A 95 3.74 -11.38 15.75
CA GLN A 95 4.46 -10.13 16.06
C GLN A 95 5.89 -10.13 15.50
N GLU A 96 6.58 -11.27 15.53
CA GLU A 96 7.91 -11.42 14.92
C GLU A 96 7.84 -11.22 13.39
N ARG A 97 6.82 -11.79 12.72
CA ARG A 97 6.62 -11.63 11.27
C ARG A 97 6.24 -10.20 10.90
N VAL A 98 5.32 -9.58 11.64
CA VAL A 98 4.94 -8.16 11.45
C VAL A 98 6.17 -7.25 11.60
N SER A 99 6.98 -7.45 12.64
CA SER A 99 8.20 -6.67 12.86
C SER A 99 9.21 -6.84 11.72
N SER A 100 9.36 -8.07 11.22
CA SER A 100 10.23 -8.37 10.07
C SER A 100 9.74 -7.66 8.79
N ILE A 101 8.44 -7.69 8.51
CA ILE A 101 7.83 -6.95 7.39
C ILE A 101 8.11 -5.46 7.51
N ILE A 102 7.81 -4.84 8.66
CA ILE A 102 8.06 -3.41 8.88
C ILE A 102 9.54 -3.06 8.67
N SER A 103 10.46 -3.85 9.24
CA SER A 103 11.90 -3.60 9.10
C SER A 103 12.41 -3.67 7.66
N ILE A 104 11.77 -4.48 6.81
CA ILE A 104 12.16 -4.65 5.40
C ILE A 104 11.58 -3.55 4.53
N PHE A 105 10.34 -3.14 4.82
CA PHE A 105 9.56 -2.24 3.98
C PHE A 105 9.57 -0.78 4.47
N ASN A 106 10.22 -0.48 5.60
CA ASN A 106 10.39 0.87 6.14
C ASN A 106 11.88 1.15 6.41
N ASN A 107 12.68 1.24 5.34
CA ASN A 107 14.13 1.44 5.43
C ASN A 107 14.57 2.91 5.23
N TRP A 108 13.62 3.81 4.97
CA TRP A 108 13.85 5.23 4.84
C TRP A 108 12.82 6.03 5.65
N ASP A 109 13.33 6.94 6.47
CA ASP A 109 12.52 7.80 7.31
C ASP A 109 12.32 9.16 6.63
N GLY A 110 11.12 9.37 6.10
CA GLY A 110 10.68 10.62 5.49
C GLY A 110 10.03 11.60 6.47
N ASP A 111 9.90 11.25 7.76
CA ASP A 111 9.12 12.03 8.74
C ASP A 111 9.64 13.47 8.93
N ASN A 112 10.94 13.69 8.70
CA ASN A 112 11.51 15.05 8.76
C ASN A 112 11.00 15.95 7.63
N LEU A 113 10.56 15.39 6.50
CA LEU A 113 10.04 16.16 5.35
C LEU A 113 8.56 16.51 5.52
N GLU A 114 7.77 15.68 6.21
CA GLU A 114 6.36 16.02 6.55
C GLU A 114 6.24 17.27 7.42
N SER A 115 7.29 17.61 8.18
CA SER A 115 7.32 18.78 9.07
C SER A 115 7.59 20.11 8.36
N VAL A 116 8.06 20.07 7.11
CA VAL A 116 8.36 21.25 6.28
C VAL A 116 7.18 21.47 5.34
N SER A 117 6.06 21.93 5.89
CA SER A 117 4.80 22.07 5.15
C SER A 117 4.88 23.19 4.11
N ASN A 118 4.94 22.83 2.83
CA ASN A 118 4.19 23.57 1.81
C ASN A 118 2.75 23.05 1.87
N GLU A 119 1.75 23.93 1.93
CA GLU A 119 0.35 23.52 1.88
C GLU A 119 0.06 22.83 0.54
N ILE A 120 0.05 21.50 0.52
CA ILE A 120 -0.41 20.73 -0.64
C ILE A 120 -1.92 20.90 -0.75
N ASP A 121 -2.38 21.54 -1.82
CA ASP A 121 -3.80 21.74 -2.13
C ASP A 121 -4.44 20.47 -2.73
N LEU A 122 -4.51 19.42 -1.92
CA LEU A 122 -5.15 18.17 -2.31
C LEU A 122 -6.67 18.36 -2.52
N GLU A 123 -7.30 19.29 -1.82
CA GLU A 123 -8.76 19.46 -1.85
C GLU A 123 -9.24 19.99 -3.21
N VAL A 124 -8.50 20.94 -3.81
CA VAL A 124 -8.76 21.40 -5.17
C VAL A 124 -8.52 20.28 -6.19
N PHE A 125 -7.43 19.51 -6.06
CA PHE A 125 -7.18 18.35 -6.92
C PHE A 125 -8.35 17.36 -6.89
N LEU A 126 -8.80 16.98 -5.68
CA LEU A 126 -9.90 16.03 -5.51
C LEU A 126 -11.19 16.56 -6.14
N THR A 127 -11.50 17.84 -5.92
CA THR A 127 -12.68 18.51 -6.49
C THR A 127 -12.62 18.55 -8.03
N ASN A 128 -11.45 18.83 -8.62
CA ASN A 128 -11.26 18.84 -10.07
C ASN A 128 -11.47 17.45 -10.71
N HIS A 129 -11.21 16.38 -9.96
CA HIS A 129 -11.34 15.00 -10.41
C HIS A 129 -12.61 14.29 -9.88
N ARG A 130 -13.57 15.07 -9.36
CA ARG A 130 -14.79 14.57 -8.72
C ARG A 130 -15.53 13.47 -9.49
N GLU A 131 -15.69 13.63 -10.81
CA GLU A 131 -16.43 12.66 -11.61
C GLU A 131 -15.74 11.28 -11.63
N ILE A 132 -14.41 11.23 -11.54
CA ILE A 132 -13.66 9.96 -11.45
C ILE A 132 -13.94 9.31 -10.10
N PHE A 133 -13.86 10.06 -9.00
CA PHE A 133 -14.14 9.54 -7.67
C PHE A 133 -15.59 9.08 -7.51
N ARG A 134 -16.55 9.75 -8.15
CA ARG A 134 -17.95 9.28 -8.18
C ARG A 134 -18.06 7.90 -8.84
N VAL A 135 -17.34 7.65 -9.93
CA VAL A 135 -17.31 6.34 -10.61
C VAL A 135 -16.64 5.27 -9.73
N VAL A 136 -15.52 5.61 -9.06
CA VAL A 136 -14.86 4.68 -8.13
C VAL A 136 -15.77 4.32 -6.98
N ASP A 137 -16.37 5.32 -6.34
CA ASP A 137 -17.31 5.13 -5.25
C ASP A 137 -18.45 4.22 -5.67
N GLN A 138 -19.13 4.54 -6.80
CA GLN A 138 -20.21 3.72 -7.33
C GLN A 138 -19.79 2.25 -7.51
N HIS A 139 -18.66 1.98 -8.16
CA HIS A 139 -18.18 0.61 -8.33
C HIS A 139 -17.88 -0.09 -6.99
N LYS A 140 -17.28 0.60 -6.02
CA LYS A 140 -17.04 0.07 -4.68
C LYS A 140 -18.36 -0.29 -3.99
N ARG A 141 -19.41 0.53 -4.15
CA ARG A 141 -20.75 0.26 -3.57
C ARG A 141 -21.49 -0.90 -4.21
N GLU A 142 -21.30 -1.10 -5.52
CA GLU A 142 -21.96 -2.19 -6.25
C GLU A 142 -21.36 -3.57 -5.91
N HIS A 143 -20.09 -3.62 -5.47
CA HIS A 143 -19.34 -4.87 -5.30
C HIS A 143 -18.95 -5.18 -3.86
N LYS A 144 -19.19 -4.28 -2.89
CA LYS A 144 -18.89 -4.51 -1.47
C LYS A 144 -20.13 -4.30 -0.61
N GLU A 145 -20.35 -5.22 0.33
CA GLU A 145 -21.43 -5.10 1.34
C GLU A 145 -21.13 -4.00 2.37
N ASP A 146 -19.85 -3.74 2.66
CA ASP A 146 -19.39 -2.66 3.54
C ASP A 146 -18.46 -1.72 2.76
N ILE A 147 -18.84 -0.45 2.70
CA ILE A 147 -18.08 0.59 2.00
C ILE A 147 -17.44 1.46 3.06
N PRO A 148 -16.11 1.55 3.09
CA PRO A 148 -15.41 2.43 4.02
C PRO A 148 -15.87 3.89 3.91
N ALA A 149 -15.75 4.61 5.02
CA ALA A 149 -16.17 6.01 5.09
C ALA A 149 -15.33 6.89 4.14
N ARG A 150 -16.00 7.43 3.12
CA ARG A 150 -15.42 8.41 2.19
C ARG A 150 -15.20 9.76 2.87
N THR A 151 -14.21 10.52 2.41
CA THR A 151 -14.02 11.90 2.85
C THR A 151 -15.13 12.79 2.27
N GLU A 152 -15.61 13.75 3.05
CA GLU A 152 -16.59 14.75 2.60
C GLU A 152 -15.88 16.05 2.24
N ILE A 153 -16.06 16.51 0.99
CA ILE A 153 -15.57 17.82 0.53
C ILE A 153 -16.76 18.55 -0.10
N GLY A 154 -17.00 19.78 0.36
CA GLY A 154 -18.12 20.59 -0.16
C GLY A 154 -19.51 19.93 0.01
N GLY A 155 -19.68 19.05 1.00
CA GLY A 155 -20.93 18.32 1.25
C GLY A 155 -21.12 17.04 0.42
N GLU A 156 -20.12 16.62 -0.34
CA GLU A 156 -20.15 15.37 -1.11
C GLU A 156 -19.21 14.31 -0.50
N SER A 157 -19.76 13.16 -0.07
CA SER A 157 -19.00 12.05 0.55
C SER A 157 -18.65 10.95 -0.46
N ILE A 158 -17.91 11.31 -1.52
CA ILE A 158 -17.52 10.39 -2.61
C ILE A 158 -16.00 10.27 -2.81
N TYR A 159 -15.22 11.08 -2.10
CA TYR A 159 -13.77 11.16 -2.25
C TYR A 159 -13.07 9.99 -1.54
N PRO A 160 -11.78 9.75 -1.80
CA PRO A 160 -11.03 8.67 -1.16
C PRO A 160 -11.13 8.70 0.36
N GLU A 161 -10.79 7.58 0.98
CA GLU A 161 -10.79 7.49 2.44
C GLU A 161 -9.77 8.48 3.02
N LYS A 162 -9.95 8.83 4.30
CA LYS A 162 -9.03 9.75 4.97
C LYS A 162 -7.58 9.24 4.93
N GLY A 163 -7.39 7.92 5.09
CA GLY A 163 -6.09 7.28 4.99
C GLY A 163 -5.45 7.43 3.60
N ASP A 164 -6.22 7.24 2.52
CA ASP A 164 -5.75 7.45 1.15
C ASP A 164 -5.34 8.90 0.91
N CYS A 165 -6.17 9.85 1.36
CA CYS A 165 -5.86 11.28 1.28
C CYS A 165 -4.56 11.61 2.01
N ASP A 166 -4.32 11.02 3.18
CA ASP A 166 -3.11 11.25 3.96
C ASP A 166 -1.87 10.67 3.26
N ILE A 167 -1.97 9.48 2.63
CA ILE A 167 -0.89 8.91 1.80
C ILE A 167 -0.59 9.80 0.59
N MET A 168 -1.62 10.30 -0.11
CA MET A 168 -1.45 11.22 -1.25
C MET A 168 -0.71 12.50 -0.82
N LYS A 169 -1.07 13.07 0.35
CA LYS A 169 -0.38 14.25 0.90
C LYS A 169 1.07 13.96 1.23
N SER A 170 1.36 12.87 1.94
CA SER A 170 2.75 12.50 2.26
C SER A 170 3.58 12.32 0.99
N ALA A 171 3.03 11.67 -0.04
CA ALA A 171 3.71 11.49 -1.32
C ALA A 171 4.00 12.82 -2.04
N ALA A 172 3.02 13.73 -2.06
CA ALA A 172 3.17 15.06 -2.64
C ALA A 172 4.23 15.90 -1.90
N ILE A 173 4.23 15.89 -0.57
CA ILE A 173 5.24 16.60 0.25
C ILE A 173 6.64 16.06 -0.05
N ILE A 174 6.80 14.74 -0.13
CA ILE A 174 8.10 14.12 -0.42
C ILE A 174 8.55 14.42 -1.86
N ALA A 175 7.63 14.47 -2.82
CA ALA A 175 7.93 14.81 -4.21
C ALA A 175 8.32 16.28 -4.39
N ASP A 176 7.68 17.19 -3.65
CA ASP A 176 8.03 18.61 -3.61
C ASP A 176 9.35 18.86 -2.86
N SER A 177 9.71 17.95 -1.94
CA SER A 177 10.93 18.01 -1.16
C SER A 177 12.15 17.55 -1.97
N PHE A 178 13.12 18.45 -2.18
CA PHE A 178 14.38 18.08 -2.81
C PHE A 178 15.19 17.11 -1.94
N SER A 179 15.33 15.86 -2.41
CA SER A 179 16.17 14.84 -1.77
C SER A 179 17.27 14.39 -2.74
N VAL A 180 18.53 14.70 -2.41
CA VAL A 180 19.69 14.29 -3.23
C VAL A 180 19.72 12.76 -3.34
N GLY A 181 19.80 12.25 -4.58
CA GLY A 181 19.86 10.82 -4.87
C GLY A 181 18.50 10.15 -5.08
N VAL A 182 17.38 10.88 -4.94
CA VAL A 182 16.04 10.37 -5.27
C VAL A 182 15.65 10.85 -6.67
N GLY A 183 15.54 9.92 -7.62
CA GLY A 183 15.15 10.22 -9.01
C GLY A 183 13.64 10.27 -9.24
N SER A 184 12.84 9.60 -8.40
CA SER A 184 11.38 9.61 -8.50
C SER A 184 10.73 9.23 -7.17
N VAL A 185 9.52 9.77 -6.94
CA VAL A 185 8.65 9.39 -5.83
C VAL A 185 7.45 8.63 -6.40
N VAL A 186 7.14 7.49 -5.81
CA VAL A 186 5.98 6.69 -6.21
C VAL A 186 5.26 6.10 -5.00
N VAL A 187 3.95 5.95 -5.11
CA VAL A 187 3.09 5.20 -4.17
C VAL A 187 2.85 3.80 -4.73
N ALA A 188 3.19 2.77 -3.97
CA ALA A 188 2.85 1.39 -4.28
C ALA A 188 1.50 1.05 -3.65
N THR A 189 0.47 0.91 -4.48
CA THR A 189 -0.91 0.66 -4.05
C THR A 189 -1.70 -0.10 -5.12
N ARG A 190 -2.69 -0.88 -4.67
CA ARG A 190 -3.68 -1.50 -5.56
C ARG A 190 -5.01 -0.77 -5.59
N ASP A 191 -5.20 0.27 -4.79
CA ASP A 191 -6.48 0.97 -4.69
C ASP A 191 -6.80 1.75 -5.98
N SER A 192 -8.04 1.59 -6.44
CA SER A 192 -8.61 2.31 -7.56
C SER A 192 -8.64 3.83 -7.36
N ASP A 193 -8.75 4.29 -6.10
CA ASP A 193 -8.75 5.72 -5.75
C ASP A 193 -7.43 6.40 -6.15
N PHE A 194 -6.32 5.66 -6.20
CA PHE A 194 -5.04 6.15 -6.76
C PHE A 194 -4.91 5.86 -8.24
N LYS A 195 -5.24 4.63 -8.67
CA LYS A 195 -4.94 4.16 -10.03
C LYS A 195 -5.64 4.98 -11.12
N LEU A 196 -6.90 5.35 -10.93
CA LEU A 196 -7.66 6.06 -11.95
C LEU A 196 -7.21 7.52 -12.15
N VAL A 197 -6.60 8.12 -11.12
CA VAL A 197 -6.06 9.49 -11.17
C VAL A 197 -4.54 9.53 -11.19
N SER A 198 -3.88 8.37 -11.37
CA SER A 198 -2.41 8.23 -11.28
C SER A 198 -1.64 9.22 -12.15
N ARG A 199 -2.10 9.45 -13.38
CA ARG A 199 -1.49 10.42 -14.28
C ARG A 199 -1.63 11.86 -13.78
N ALA A 200 -2.78 12.22 -13.24
CA ALA A 200 -3.01 13.56 -12.72
C ALA A 200 -2.20 13.81 -11.44
N LEU A 201 -2.05 12.79 -10.58
CA LEU A 201 -1.15 12.84 -9.42
C LEU A 201 0.31 13.09 -9.84
N GLU A 202 0.77 12.44 -10.90
CA GLU A 202 2.13 12.64 -11.43
C GLU A 202 2.31 14.04 -12.03
N GLU A 203 1.32 14.53 -12.79
CA GLU A 203 1.36 15.85 -13.45
C GLU A 203 1.26 17.02 -12.44
N GLU A 204 0.44 16.90 -11.39
CA GLU A 204 0.20 17.99 -10.42
C GLU A 204 1.13 17.93 -9.21
N PHE A 205 1.47 16.74 -8.72
CA PHE A 205 2.24 16.55 -7.48
C PHE A 205 3.59 15.86 -7.67
N GLY A 206 3.94 15.46 -8.90
CA GLY A 206 5.27 14.92 -9.19
C GLY A 206 5.54 13.51 -8.66
N PHE A 207 4.51 12.77 -8.23
CA PHE A 207 4.66 11.38 -7.80
C PHE A 207 3.83 10.40 -8.65
N GLY A 208 4.43 9.25 -8.95
CA GLY A 208 3.76 8.18 -9.72
C GLY A 208 3.01 7.18 -8.83
N VAL A 209 2.23 6.33 -9.47
CA VAL A 209 1.52 5.22 -8.80
C VAL A 209 1.91 3.90 -9.46
N ILE A 210 2.29 2.91 -8.66
CA ILE A 210 2.57 1.54 -9.12
C ILE A 210 1.70 0.53 -8.36
N GLY A 211 1.21 -0.49 -9.05
CA GLY A 211 0.37 -1.53 -8.45
C GLY A 211 0.68 -2.95 -8.92
N ASP A 212 1.60 -3.11 -9.87
CA ASP A 212 1.99 -4.41 -10.42
C ASP A 212 3.48 -4.51 -10.77
N LEU A 213 3.91 -5.75 -11.04
CA LEU A 213 5.31 -6.07 -11.32
C LEU A 213 5.80 -5.45 -12.63
N GLN A 214 4.93 -5.26 -13.62
CA GLN A 214 5.31 -4.65 -14.89
C GLN A 214 5.66 -3.18 -14.71
N GLN A 215 4.86 -2.44 -13.93
CA GLN A 215 5.13 -1.06 -13.56
C GLN A 215 6.40 -0.94 -12.70
N LEU A 216 6.58 -1.82 -11.71
CA LEU A 216 7.79 -1.85 -10.88
C LEU A 216 9.06 -2.13 -11.71
N ASN A 217 8.98 -3.04 -12.67
CA ASN A 217 10.11 -3.32 -13.56
C ASN A 217 10.43 -2.09 -14.42
N LYS A 218 9.43 -1.44 -15.02
CA LYS A 218 9.66 -0.20 -15.78
C LYS A 218 10.39 0.83 -14.94
N LEU A 219 9.94 1.06 -13.70
CA LEU A 219 10.61 1.97 -12.77
C LEU A 219 12.07 1.56 -12.51
N ALA A 220 12.30 0.28 -12.20
CA ALA A 220 13.63 -0.21 -11.85
C ALA A 220 14.64 -0.18 -13.02
N TYR A 221 14.18 -0.19 -14.27
CA TYR A 221 15.03 -0.18 -15.47
C TYR A 221 15.18 1.21 -16.11
N LEU A 222 14.54 2.25 -15.57
CA LEU A 222 14.74 3.63 -16.05
C LEU A 222 16.12 4.21 -15.67
N ASP A 223 16.83 3.57 -14.73
CA ASP A 223 18.17 3.98 -14.27
C ASP A 223 19.33 3.11 -14.82
N SER A 224 19.10 2.33 -15.89
CA SER A 224 20.12 1.47 -16.53
C SER A 224 20.44 1.85 -17.96
#